data_AF-A0A6P1HKN0-F1
#
_entry.id   AF-A0A6P1HKN0-F1
#
_cell.length_a   1.000
_cell.length_b   1.000
_cell.length_c   1.000
_cell.angle_alpha   90.00
_cell.angle_beta   90.00
_cell.angle_gamma   90.00
#
_symmetry.space_group_name_H-M   'P 1'
#
loop_
_entity.id
_entity.type
_entity.pdbx_description
1 polymer ?
#
loop_
_entity_poly.entity_id
_entity_poly.type
_entity_poly.pdbx_seq_one_letter_code
_entity_poly.pdbx_strand_id
1 'polypeptide(L)'
;MDKRMDIAIKTINLFQSHPKVQNVFLRGSLHKNTNIDPYSDIDIGVDVSGYDNGKFSLEVPAIMRSHFDVLFFDWSPSLLPDQYVQSYVIKGTPIFWLIDIQCMANPHVSSIQNIRNDFYEHLLKLWILNLKYYLRGNSEALKDIHKLGFRTFKEDVSYNSIYEILFNILLEIRSNTHPNLHEFLDQCETTILDHKYRLQS
;
A
#
# COMPACT_ATOMS: atom_id res chain seq x y z
N MET A 1 -10.32 -14.14 15.53
CA MET A 1 -9.06 -13.39 15.51
C MET A 1 -9.02 -12.59 14.21
N ASP A 2 -8.66 -11.31 14.25
CA ASP A 2 -8.55 -10.49 13.04
C ASP A 2 -7.44 -11.06 12.15
N LYS A 3 -7.76 -11.53 10.94
CA LYS A 3 -6.79 -12.15 10.02
C LYS A 3 -5.63 -11.21 9.65
N ARG A 4 -5.81 -9.89 9.77
CA ARG A 4 -4.70 -8.93 9.63
C ARG A 4 -3.65 -9.11 10.71
N MET A 5 -4.06 -9.46 11.92
CA MET A 5 -3.14 -9.75 13.01
C MET A 5 -2.32 -11.01 12.73
N ASP A 6 -2.92 -12.03 12.09
CA ASP A 6 -2.17 -13.22 11.68
C ASP A 6 -1.07 -12.88 10.65
N ILE A 7 -1.39 -12.02 9.68
CA ILE A 7 -0.42 -11.51 8.71
C ILE A 7 0.65 -10.68 9.41
N ALA A 8 0.26 -9.74 10.28
CA ALA A 8 1.18 -8.90 11.02
C ALA A 8 2.15 -9.72 11.88
N ILE A 9 1.67 -10.72 12.62
CA ILE A 9 2.51 -11.61 13.43
C ILE A 9 3.48 -12.40 12.53
N LYS A 10 3.02 -12.92 11.39
CA LYS A 10 3.90 -13.61 10.43
C LYS A 10 5.00 -12.69 9.90
N THR A 11 4.64 -11.46 9.51
CA THR A 11 5.60 -10.45 9.06
C THR A 11 6.59 -10.08 10.17
N ILE A 12 6.12 -9.91 11.41
CA ILE A 12 6.99 -9.65 12.57
C ILE A 12 7.99 -10.79 12.76
N ASN A 13 7.52 -12.03 12.83
CA ASN A 13 8.37 -13.20 13.05
C ASN A 13 9.41 -13.38 11.93
N LEU A 14 9.01 -13.11 10.69
CA LEU A 14 9.90 -13.11 9.54
C LEU A 14 11.10 -12.18 9.75
N PHE A 15 10.86 -10.91 10.06
CA PHE A 15 11.94 -9.94 10.27
C PHE A 15 12.70 -10.17 11.58
N GLN A 16 12.04 -10.63 12.65
CA GLN A 16 12.66 -10.85 13.96
C GLN A 16 13.81 -11.86 13.90
N SER A 17 13.75 -12.81 12.97
CA SER A 17 14.80 -13.82 12.76
C SER A 17 16.02 -13.30 12.00
N HIS A 18 15.97 -12.08 11.44
CA HIS A 18 17.02 -11.58 10.56
C HIS A 18 18.21 -11.00 11.38
N PRO A 19 19.48 -11.36 11.07
CA PRO A 19 20.64 -10.96 11.90
C PRO A 19 20.87 -9.46 12.07
N LYS A 20 20.40 -8.64 11.12
CA LYS A 20 20.51 -7.17 11.16
C LYS A 20 19.39 -6.47 11.92
N VAL A 21 18.37 -7.21 12.36
CA VAL A 21 17.17 -6.67 12.99
C VAL A 21 17.32 -6.74 14.50
N GLN A 22 17.16 -5.59 15.17
CA GLN A 22 17.15 -5.50 16.63
C GLN A 22 15.76 -5.73 17.19
N ASN A 23 14.74 -5.17 16.53
CA ASN A 23 13.36 -5.26 16.98
C ASN A 23 12.39 -5.10 15.81
N VAL A 24 11.21 -5.71 15.95
CA VAL A 24 10.10 -5.55 15.01
C VAL A 24 8.82 -5.34 15.80
N PHE A 25 8.01 -4.37 15.41
CA PHE A 25 6.81 -4.01 16.15
C PHE A 25 5.68 -3.54 15.26
N LEU A 26 4.46 -3.80 15.72
CA LEU A 26 3.24 -3.31 15.09
C LEU A 26 3.10 -1.80 15.33
N ARG A 27 2.56 -1.09 14.36
CA ARG A 27 2.26 0.34 14.41
C ARG A 27 0.81 0.59 14.01
N GLY A 28 0.45 1.88 13.92
CA GLY A 28 -0.85 2.30 13.42
C GLY A 28 -2.05 1.85 14.25
N SER A 29 -3.18 1.69 13.57
CA SER A 29 -4.48 1.37 14.16
C SER A 29 -4.51 -0.02 14.81
N LEU A 30 -3.88 -1.00 14.18
CA LEU A 30 -3.80 -2.37 14.70
C LEU A 30 -3.00 -2.45 16.01
N HIS A 31 -1.92 -1.68 16.16
CA HIS A 31 -1.16 -1.65 17.41
C HIS A 31 -1.95 -1.04 18.57
N LYS A 32 -2.62 0.09 18.31
CA LYS A 32 -3.33 0.83 19.35
C LYS A 32 -4.68 0.20 19.71
N ASN A 33 -5.14 -0.78 18.93
CA ASN A 33 -6.49 -1.32 18.99
C ASN A 33 -7.57 -0.23 18.91
N THR A 34 -7.30 0.83 18.13
CA THR A 34 -8.20 1.97 17.94
C THR A 34 -8.51 2.14 16.46
N ASN A 35 -9.78 2.41 16.14
CA ASN A 35 -10.23 2.69 14.78
C ASN A 35 -9.87 1.58 13.77
N ILE A 36 -9.93 0.32 14.19
CA ILE A 36 -9.78 -0.82 13.29
C ILE A 36 -11.10 -0.98 12.53
N ASP A 37 -11.11 -0.61 11.26
CA ASP A 37 -12.25 -0.74 10.36
C ASP A 37 -11.91 -1.68 9.19
N PRO A 38 -12.85 -2.05 8.30
CA PRO A 38 -12.55 -2.95 7.17
C PRO A 38 -11.48 -2.43 6.20
N TYR A 39 -11.14 -1.15 6.25
CA TYR A 39 -10.18 -0.48 5.38
C TYR A 39 -8.81 -0.25 6.04
N SER A 40 -8.60 -0.69 7.29
CA SER A 40 -7.30 -0.57 7.95
C SER A 40 -6.24 -1.47 7.30
N ASP A 41 -5.09 -0.86 7.08
CA ASP A 41 -3.81 -1.43 6.65
C ASP A 41 -3.04 -2.06 7.83
N ILE A 42 -1.87 -2.62 7.54
CA ILE A 42 -0.96 -3.26 8.49
C ILE A 42 0.36 -2.50 8.51
N ASP A 43 0.61 -1.71 9.56
CA ASP A 43 1.86 -0.96 9.72
C ASP A 43 2.87 -1.73 10.57
N ILE A 44 4.07 -1.96 10.04
CA ILE A 44 5.18 -2.65 10.72
C ILE A 44 6.41 -1.74 10.78
N GLY A 45 6.99 -1.60 11.97
CA GLY A 45 8.30 -1.01 12.18
C GLY A 45 9.38 -2.07 12.29
N VAL A 46 10.46 -1.92 11.53
CA VAL A 46 11.66 -2.78 11.60
C VAL A 46 12.83 -1.91 12.03
N ASP A 47 13.37 -2.17 13.21
CA ASP A 47 14.54 -1.48 13.75
C ASP A 47 15.80 -2.26 13.41
N VAL A 48 16.69 -1.63 12.65
CA VAL A 48 18.01 -2.14 12.26
C VAL A 48 19.13 -1.24 12.78
N SER A 49 18.92 -0.62 13.94
CA SER A 49 19.95 0.19 14.61
C SER A 49 21.29 -0.54 14.68
N GLY A 50 22.38 0.19 14.45
CA GLY A 50 23.71 -0.39 14.22
C GLY A 50 24.00 -0.77 12.77
N TYR A 51 23.02 -0.72 11.87
CA TYR A 51 23.15 -0.93 10.43
C TYR A 51 22.57 0.23 9.62
N ASP A 52 22.85 0.24 8.31
CA ASP A 52 22.28 1.19 7.34
C ASP A 52 20.85 0.76 6.98
N ASN A 53 19.85 1.50 7.47
CA ASN A 53 18.44 1.20 7.23
C ASN A 53 18.02 1.39 5.77
N GLY A 54 18.67 2.25 5.01
CA GLY A 54 18.40 2.38 3.58
C GLY A 54 18.85 1.13 2.83
N LYS A 55 20.08 0.68 3.05
CA LYS A 55 20.57 -0.58 2.46
C LYS A 55 19.73 -1.78 2.87
N PHE A 56 19.38 -1.88 4.15
CA PHE A 56 18.49 -2.95 4.61
C PHE A 56 17.11 -2.89 3.91
N SER A 57 16.58 -1.69 3.67
CA SER A 57 15.31 -1.51 2.97
C SER A 57 15.32 -2.10 1.55
N LEU A 58 16.48 -2.15 0.87
CA LEU A 58 16.61 -2.82 -0.43
C LEU A 58 16.52 -4.34 -0.34
N GLU A 59 16.79 -4.92 0.83
CA GLU A 59 16.71 -6.37 1.09
C GLU A 59 15.26 -6.81 1.40
N VAL A 60 14.42 -5.89 1.90
CA VAL A 60 13.03 -6.16 2.33
C VAL A 60 12.17 -6.84 1.26
N PRO A 61 12.19 -6.43 -0.03
CA PRO A 61 11.40 -7.12 -1.05
C PRO A 61 11.73 -8.60 -1.20
N ALA A 62 13.01 -8.97 -1.10
CA ALA A 62 13.44 -10.37 -1.18
C ALA A 62 13.01 -11.15 0.06
N ILE A 63 13.12 -10.53 1.25
CA ILE A 63 12.65 -11.12 2.52
C ILE A 63 11.15 -11.39 2.44
N MET A 64 10.34 -10.40 2.02
CA MET A 64 8.89 -10.55 1.90
C MET A 64 8.51 -11.65 0.90
N ARG A 65 9.14 -11.69 -0.28
CA ARG A 65 8.88 -12.71 -1.31
C ARG A 65 9.29 -14.13 -0.90
N SER A 66 10.19 -14.28 0.08
CA SER A 66 10.58 -15.60 0.57
C SER A 66 9.48 -16.30 1.41
N HIS A 67 8.50 -15.54 1.90
CA HIS A 67 7.45 -16.04 2.80
C HIS A 67 6.03 -15.75 2.32
N PHE A 68 5.85 -14.73 1.49
CA PHE A 68 4.55 -14.31 0.98
C PHE A 68 4.53 -14.32 -0.54
N ASP A 69 3.36 -14.64 -1.11
CA ASP A 69 3.08 -14.44 -2.53
C ASP A 69 2.79 -12.95 -2.76
N VAL A 70 3.85 -12.15 -2.87
CA VAL A 70 3.79 -10.70 -3.06
C VAL A 70 3.40 -10.41 -4.51
N LEU A 71 2.23 -9.81 -4.69
CA LEU A 71 1.73 -9.39 -6.00
C LEU A 71 2.53 -8.21 -6.54
N PHE A 72 2.69 -7.17 -5.72
CA PHE A 72 3.55 -6.01 -6.00
C PHE A 72 3.97 -5.33 -4.70
N PHE A 73 4.95 -4.42 -4.80
CA PHE A 73 5.32 -3.52 -3.72
C PHE A 73 5.70 -2.14 -4.27
N ASP A 74 5.53 -1.11 -3.46
CA ASP A 74 5.76 0.28 -3.88
C ASP A 74 6.41 1.07 -2.74
N TRP A 75 7.51 1.77 -3.05
CA TRP A 75 8.13 2.70 -2.11
C TRP A 75 7.31 3.97 -1.99
N SER A 76 7.32 4.60 -0.82
CA SER A 76 6.76 5.96 -0.65
C SER A 76 7.85 7.01 -0.92
N PRO A 77 8.03 7.50 -2.17
CA PRO A 77 9.24 8.25 -2.53
C PRO A 77 9.25 9.65 -1.91
N SER A 78 8.07 10.19 -1.58
CA SER A 78 7.90 11.47 -0.89
C SER A 78 8.44 11.48 0.54
N LEU A 79 8.75 10.32 1.11
CA LEU A 79 9.34 10.21 2.44
C LEU A 79 10.87 10.06 2.40
N LEU A 80 11.45 9.84 1.23
CA LEU A 80 12.90 9.70 1.08
C LEU A 80 13.58 11.08 1.15
N PRO A 81 14.79 11.17 1.73
CA PRO A 81 15.56 10.09 2.37
C PRO A 81 15.27 9.93 3.87
N ASP A 82 14.30 10.66 4.43
CA ASP A 82 14.07 10.76 5.88
C ASP A 82 13.41 9.51 6.47
N GLN A 83 12.61 8.80 5.68
CA GLN A 83 11.98 7.54 6.09
C GLN A 83 11.95 6.55 4.94
N TYR A 84 12.25 5.29 5.26
CA TYR A 84 12.18 4.18 4.32
C TYR A 84 10.92 3.37 4.54
N VAL A 85 9.87 3.67 3.75
CA VAL A 85 8.57 2.99 3.81
C VAL A 85 8.26 2.32 2.49
N GLN A 86 7.89 1.05 2.55
CA GLN A 86 7.46 0.24 1.41
C GLN A 86 6.11 -0.40 1.72
N SER A 87 5.18 -0.31 0.78
CA SER A 87 3.84 -0.89 0.87
C SER A 87 3.79 -2.17 0.04
N TYR A 88 3.23 -3.24 0.61
CA TYR A 88 3.14 -4.55 -0.02
C TYR A 88 1.69 -5.00 -0.18
N VAL A 89 1.41 -5.64 -1.32
CA VAL A 89 0.15 -6.36 -1.57
C VAL A 89 0.43 -7.85 -1.68
N ILE A 90 -0.30 -8.64 -0.90
CA ILE A 90 -0.17 -10.10 -0.87
C ILE A 90 -1.36 -10.73 -1.62
N LYS A 91 -1.10 -11.79 -2.36
CA LYS A 91 -2.14 -12.55 -3.03
C LYS A 91 -3.14 -13.14 -2.02
N GLY A 92 -4.42 -13.05 -2.34
CA GLY A 92 -5.50 -13.61 -1.52
C GLY A 92 -5.85 -12.79 -0.27
N THR A 93 -5.32 -11.57 -0.14
CA THR A 93 -5.75 -10.62 0.91
C THR A 93 -6.71 -9.57 0.34
N PRO A 94 -7.67 -9.06 1.16
CA PRO A 94 -8.51 -7.92 0.77
C PRO A 94 -7.70 -6.71 0.29
N ILE A 95 -8.26 -5.96 -0.65
CA ILE A 95 -7.55 -4.87 -1.36
C ILE A 95 -7.01 -3.75 -0.44
N PHE A 96 -7.62 -3.58 0.74
CA PHE A 96 -7.22 -2.53 1.69
C PHE A 96 -6.14 -2.98 2.69
N TRP A 97 -5.78 -4.26 2.71
CA TRP A 97 -4.80 -4.81 3.64
C TRP A 97 -3.39 -4.64 3.10
N LEU A 98 -3.03 -3.40 2.76
CA LEU A 98 -1.66 -3.02 2.45
C LEU A 98 -0.79 -3.26 3.68
N ILE A 99 0.39 -3.83 3.48
CA ILE A 99 1.39 -3.98 4.55
C ILE A 99 2.46 -2.92 4.35
N ASP A 100 2.48 -1.92 5.22
CA ASP A 100 3.45 -0.85 5.20
C ASP A 100 4.60 -1.19 6.14
N ILE A 101 5.79 -1.38 5.58
CA ILE A 101 7.01 -1.69 6.32
C ILE A 101 7.88 -0.43 6.36
N GLN A 102 8.12 0.10 7.56
CA GLN A 102 9.08 1.18 7.80
C GLN A 102 10.37 0.62 8.39
N CYS A 103 11.50 0.81 7.71
CA CYS A 103 12.83 0.50 8.25
C CYS A 103 13.44 1.73 8.93
N MET A 104 13.89 1.55 10.17
CA MET A 104 14.44 2.60 11.02
C MET A 104 15.80 2.18 11.55
N ALA A 105 16.66 3.17 11.82
CA ALA A 105 17.90 2.96 12.55
C ALA A 105 18.20 4.19 13.41
N ASN A 106 18.92 3.97 14.51
CA ASN A 106 19.51 5.01 15.32
C ASN A 106 21.04 4.80 15.38
N PRO A 107 21.86 5.72 14.83
CA PRO A 107 21.45 6.89 14.03
C PRO A 107 20.83 6.49 12.68
N HIS A 108 19.96 7.34 12.12
CA HIS A 108 19.40 7.18 10.77
C HIS A 108 20.49 7.35 9.70
N VAL A 109 20.47 6.52 8.67
CA VAL A 109 21.44 6.59 7.56
C VAL A 109 20.70 6.90 6.26
N SER A 110 20.85 8.13 5.77
CA SER A 110 20.21 8.63 4.54
C SER A 110 20.87 8.12 3.24
N SER A 111 21.03 6.80 3.09
CA SER A 111 21.78 6.18 1.99
C SER A 111 20.99 6.08 0.67
N ILE A 112 19.66 6.12 0.71
CA ILE A 112 18.79 6.11 -0.47
C ILE A 112 18.07 7.45 -0.59
N GLN A 113 18.26 8.13 -1.73
CA GLN A 113 17.61 9.41 -2.02
C GLN A 113 16.53 9.29 -3.08
N ASN A 114 16.72 8.39 -4.05
CA ASN A 114 15.81 8.23 -5.18
C ASN A 114 15.57 6.74 -5.42
N ILE A 115 14.31 6.40 -5.67
CA ILE A 115 13.87 5.10 -6.13
C ILE A 115 12.91 5.32 -7.29
N ARG A 116 12.95 4.39 -8.25
CA ARG A 116 11.97 4.32 -9.32
C ARG A 116 10.99 3.20 -9.00
N ASN A 117 9.73 3.54 -8.81
CA ASN A 117 8.64 2.56 -8.75
C ASN A 117 8.14 2.22 -10.16
N ASP A 118 7.45 1.08 -10.28
CA ASP A 118 6.60 0.84 -11.43
C ASP A 118 5.44 1.85 -11.43
N PHE A 119 5.17 2.45 -12.59
CA PHE A 119 4.19 3.52 -12.68
C PHE A 119 2.76 3.03 -12.39
N TYR A 120 2.39 1.87 -12.91
CA TYR A 120 1.03 1.36 -12.80
C TYR A 120 0.78 0.67 -11.45
N GLU A 121 1.79 0.01 -10.87
CA GLU A 121 1.71 -0.48 -9.49
C GLU A 121 1.59 0.69 -8.49
N HIS A 122 2.36 1.77 -8.70
CA HIS A 122 2.23 2.99 -7.91
C HIS A 122 0.84 3.62 -8.07
N LEU A 123 0.33 3.68 -9.31
CA LEU A 123 -1.00 4.20 -9.60
C LEU A 123 -2.09 3.37 -8.91
N LEU A 124 -1.95 2.03 -8.90
CA LEU A 124 -2.85 1.12 -8.21
C LEU A 124 -2.85 1.31 -6.69
N LYS A 125 -1.68 1.46 -6.05
CA LYS A 125 -1.60 1.80 -4.62
C LYS A 125 -2.34 3.10 -4.32
N LEU A 126 -2.11 4.14 -5.13
CA LEU A 126 -2.81 5.42 -4.95
C LEU A 126 -4.31 5.28 -5.17
N TRP A 127 -4.74 4.47 -6.12
CA TRP A 127 -6.15 4.16 -6.35
C TRP A 127 -6.79 3.53 -5.11
N ILE A 128 -6.15 2.52 -4.52
CA ILE A 128 -6.61 1.84 -3.28
C ILE A 128 -6.72 2.85 -2.13
N LEU A 129 -5.69 3.69 -1.96
CA LEU A 129 -5.64 4.69 -0.90
C LEU A 129 -6.77 5.72 -1.04
N ASN A 130 -7.01 6.21 -2.25
CA ASN A 130 -8.06 7.18 -2.53
C ASN A 130 -9.46 6.58 -2.39
N LEU A 131 -9.67 5.35 -2.88
CA LEU A 131 -10.91 4.62 -2.67
C LEU A 131 -11.18 4.43 -1.17
N LYS A 132 -10.18 3.99 -0.41
CA LYS A 132 -10.27 3.86 1.06
C LYS A 132 -10.75 5.15 1.72
N TYR A 133 -10.16 6.29 1.38
CA TYR A 133 -10.55 7.57 1.97
C TYR A 133 -11.94 8.03 1.53
N TYR A 134 -12.29 7.79 0.27
CA TYR A 134 -13.62 8.09 -0.25
C TYR A 134 -14.71 7.27 0.47
N LEU A 135 -14.49 5.96 0.64
CA LEU A 135 -15.41 5.08 1.37
C LEU A 135 -15.55 5.42 2.86
N ARG A 136 -14.54 6.08 3.44
CA ARG A 136 -14.59 6.63 4.82
C ARG A 136 -15.29 7.99 4.90
N GLY A 137 -15.76 8.55 3.78
CA GLY A 137 -16.41 9.86 3.74
C GLY A 137 -15.44 11.02 3.95
N ASN A 138 -14.14 10.84 3.66
CA ASN A 138 -13.18 11.94 3.73
C ASN A 138 -13.42 12.92 2.57
N SER A 139 -13.74 14.18 2.88
CA SER A 139 -14.03 15.22 1.89
C SER A 139 -12.86 15.51 0.95
N GLU A 140 -11.61 15.38 1.43
CA GLU A 140 -10.42 15.60 0.60
C GLU A 140 -10.20 14.49 -0.43
N ALA A 141 -10.79 13.31 -0.24
CA ALA A 141 -10.62 12.19 -1.16
C ALA A 141 -11.12 12.52 -2.57
N LEU A 142 -12.16 13.34 -2.70
CA LEU A 142 -12.68 13.78 -4.00
C LEU A 142 -11.60 14.50 -4.82
N LYS A 143 -10.94 15.46 -4.18
CA LYS A 143 -9.86 16.25 -4.79
C LYS A 143 -8.68 15.37 -5.18
N ASP A 144 -8.32 14.42 -4.34
CA ASP A 144 -7.19 13.53 -4.61
C ASP A 144 -7.51 12.50 -5.71
N ILE A 145 -8.77 12.06 -5.83
CA ILE A 145 -9.25 11.24 -6.96
C ILE A 145 -9.16 12.02 -8.28
N HIS A 146 -9.58 13.29 -8.32
CA HIS A 146 -9.41 14.11 -9.53
C HIS A 146 -7.94 14.30 -9.90
N LYS A 147 -7.05 14.55 -8.93
CA LYS A 147 -5.60 14.61 -9.19
C LYS A 147 -5.06 13.28 -9.73
N LEU A 148 -5.56 12.16 -9.23
CA LEU A 148 -5.18 10.83 -9.70
C LEU A 148 -5.65 10.60 -11.15
N GLY A 149 -6.87 11.01 -11.49
CA GLY A 149 -7.39 10.97 -12.86
C GLY A 149 -6.54 11.83 -13.81
N PHE A 150 -6.26 13.08 -13.46
CA PHE A 150 -5.37 13.95 -14.24
C PHE A 150 -3.98 13.34 -14.41
N ARG A 151 -3.43 12.72 -13.35
CA ARG A 151 -2.12 12.05 -13.43
C ARG A 151 -2.12 10.89 -14.43
N THR A 152 -3.24 10.17 -14.51
CA THR A 152 -3.43 8.99 -15.38
C THR A 152 -3.61 9.41 -16.83
N PHE A 153 -4.56 10.29 -17.12
CA PHE A 153 -4.99 10.60 -18.49
C PHE A 153 -4.37 11.89 -19.07
N LYS A 154 -3.72 12.71 -18.23
CA LYS A 154 -3.15 14.03 -18.61
C LYS A 154 -4.19 15.05 -19.11
N GLU A 155 -5.45 14.84 -18.75
CA GLU A 155 -6.57 15.70 -19.09
C GLU A 155 -7.47 15.95 -17.89
N ASP A 156 -8.28 17.01 -17.97
CA ASP A 156 -9.24 17.32 -16.92
C ASP A 156 -10.42 16.34 -16.96
N VAL A 157 -10.59 15.59 -15.86
CA VAL A 157 -11.67 14.63 -15.66
C VAL A 157 -12.75 15.16 -14.70
N SER A 158 -12.78 16.47 -14.43
CA SER A 158 -13.71 17.10 -13.50
C SER A 158 -15.19 16.91 -13.85
N TYR A 159 -15.50 16.67 -15.12
CA TYR A 159 -16.86 16.42 -15.61
C TYR A 159 -17.38 14.99 -15.35
N ASN A 160 -16.47 14.06 -15.02
CA ASN A 160 -16.83 12.66 -14.76
C ASN A 160 -17.25 12.49 -13.30
N SER A 161 -18.17 11.56 -13.06
CA SER A 161 -18.47 11.12 -11.70
C SER A 161 -17.26 10.44 -11.06
N ILE A 162 -17.17 10.47 -9.73
CA ILE A 162 -16.09 9.81 -8.97
C ILE A 162 -15.96 8.33 -9.30
N TYR A 163 -17.11 7.65 -9.47
CA TYR A 163 -17.15 6.27 -9.91
C TYR A 163 -16.49 6.10 -11.28
N GLU A 164 -16.86 6.92 -12.27
CA GLU A 164 -16.29 6.84 -13.63
C GLU A 164 -14.78 7.11 -13.63
N ILE A 165 -14.31 8.08 -12.85
CA ILE A 165 -12.88 8.38 -12.73
C ILE A 165 -12.13 7.15 -12.20
N LEU A 166 -12.55 6.62 -11.05
CA LEU A 166 -11.90 5.46 -10.44
C LEU A 166 -11.99 4.22 -11.34
N PHE A 167 -13.14 3.96 -11.96
CA PHE A 167 -13.32 2.82 -12.85
C PHE A 167 -12.42 2.91 -14.09
N ASN A 168 -12.35 4.07 -14.75
CA ASN A 168 -11.49 4.26 -15.91
C ASN A 168 -10.00 4.15 -15.55
N ILE A 169 -9.59 4.67 -14.39
CA ILE A 169 -8.21 4.47 -13.90
C ILE A 169 -7.90 2.99 -13.74
N LEU A 170 -8.86 2.19 -13.22
CA LEU A 170 -8.67 0.76 -13.04
C LEU A 170 -8.55 0.02 -14.39
N LEU A 171 -9.31 0.42 -15.41
CA LEU A 171 -9.18 -0.12 -16.77
C LEU A 171 -7.81 0.20 -17.40
N GLU A 172 -7.31 1.42 -17.18
CA GLU A 172 -5.98 1.83 -17.64
C GLU A 172 -4.88 1.00 -16.94
N ILE A 173 -4.98 0.83 -15.62
CA ILE A 173 -4.06 -0.03 -14.86
C ILE A 173 -4.11 -1.46 -15.41
N ARG A 174 -5.31 -2.05 -15.59
CA ARG A 174 -5.47 -3.41 -16.09
C ARG A 174 -4.82 -3.61 -17.46
N SER A 175 -4.95 -2.64 -18.35
CA SER A 175 -4.41 -2.73 -19.71
C SER A 175 -2.88 -2.67 -19.76
N ASN A 176 -2.24 -2.17 -18.71
CA ASN A 176 -0.80 -1.91 -18.69
C ASN A 176 -0.04 -2.64 -17.57
N THR A 177 -0.71 -3.52 -16.81
CA THR A 177 -0.08 -4.30 -15.74
C THR A 177 0.14 -5.75 -16.15
N HIS A 178 0.96 -6.46 -15.38
CA HIS A 178 1.22 -7.86 -15.62
C HIS A 178 -0.03 -8.72 -15.26
N PRO A 179 -0.34 -9.80 -16.02
CA PRO A 179 -1.55 -10.62 -15.81
C PRO A 179 -1.70 -11.25 -14.42
N ASN A 180 -0.61 -11.38 -13.66
CA ASN A 180 -0.67 -11.86 -12.27
C ASN A 180 -1.48 -10.94 -11.34
N LEU A 181 -1.70 -9.68 -11.71
CA LEU A 181 -2.51 -8.73 -10.96
C LEU A 181 -4.01 -8.80 -11.30
N HIS A 182 -4.42 -9.52 -12.35
CA HIS A 182 -5.81 -9.48 -12.83
C HIS A 182 -6.82 -9.93 -11.77
N GLU A 183 -6.55 -11.02 -11.04
CA GLU A 183 -7.42 -11.49 -9.96
C GLU A 183 -7.59 -10.44 -8.85
N PHE A 184 -6.54 -9.67 -8.57
CA PHE A 184 -6.60 -8.59 -7.59
C PHE A 184 -7.35 -7.36 -8.13
N LEU A 185 -7.17 -7.05 -9.42
CA LEU A 185 -7.92 -5.99 -10.10
C LEU A 185 -9.41 -6.31 -10.20
N ASP A 186 -9.79 -7.58 -10.35
CA ASP A 186 -11.18 -8.02 -10.30
C ASP A 186 -11.81 -7.74 -8.92
N GLN A 187 -11.05 -7.90 -7.83
CA GLN A 187 -11.49 -7.53 -6.49
C GLN A 187 -11.65 -6.02 -6.32
N CYS A 188 -10.72 -5.22 -6.88
CA CYS A 188 -10.84 -3.76 -6.93
C CYS A 188 -12.12 -3.34 -7.66
N GLU A 189 -12.39 -3.93 -8.82
CA GLU A 189 -13.56 -3.67 -9.65
C GLU A 189 -14.86 -4.02 -8.92
N THR A 190 -14.91 -5.20 -8.31
CA THR A 190 -16.05 -5.62 -7.49
C THR A 190 -16.32 -4.64 -6.35
N THR A 191 -15.26 -4.19 -5.66
CA THR A 191 -15.40 -3.29 -4.51
C THR A 191 -16.00 -1.95 -4.89
N ILE A 192 -15.60 -1.37 -6.04
CA ILE A 192 -16.15 -0.09 -6.49
C ILE A 192 -17.59 -0.23 -7.04
N LEU A 193 -17.90 -1.35 -7.70
CA LEU A 193 -19.25 -1.66 -8.17
C LEU A 193 -20.24 -1.82 -7.00
N ASP A 194 -19.86 -2.57 -5.98
CA ASP A 194 -20.67 -2.75 -4.77
C ASP A 194 -21.01 -1.42 -4.10
N HIS A 195 -20.05 -0.49 -4.07
CA HIS A 195 -20.29 0.84 -3.53
C HIS A 195 -21.28 1.65 -4.39
N LYS A 196 -21.14 1.61 -5.72
CA LYS A 196 -22.07 2.29 -6.64
C LYS A 196 -23.51 1.81 -6.44
N TYR A 197 -23.72 0.50 -6.32
CA TYR A 197 -25.07 -0.07 -6.14
C TYR A 197 -25.70 0.36 -4.81
N ARG A 198 -24.92 0.44 -3.73
CA ARG A 198 -25.41 0.91 -2.41
C ARG A 198 -25.82 2.39 -2.39
N LEU A 199 -25.28 3.22 -3.27
CA LEU A 199 -25.67 4.62 -3.40
C LEU A 199 -26.97 4.81 -4.20
N GLN A 200 -27.42 3.79 -4.93
CA GLN A 200 -28.62 3.83 -5.77
C GLN A 200 -29.85 3.19 -5.09
N SER A 201 -29.66 2.49 -3.97
CA SER A 201 -30.70 1.87 -3.14
C SER A 201 -31.13 2.75 -1.99
#